data_AF-A0A3D5Q179-F1
#
_entry.id   AF-A0A3D5Q179-F1
#
_cell.length_a   1.000
_cell.length_b   1.000
_cell.length_c   1.000
_cell.angle_alpha   90.00
_cell.angle_beta   90.00
_cell.angle_gamma   90.00
#
_symmetry.space_group_name_H-M   'P 1'
#
loop_
_entity.id
_entity.type
_entity.pdbx_description
1 polymer ?
#
loop_
_entity_poly.entity_id
_entity_poly.type
_entity_poly.pdbx_seq_one_letter_code
_entity_poly.pdbx_strand_id
1 'polypeptide(L)' 'SYAIGVAQPTSISVNTFGTGKLADNKIIELIRQHFDLRPYAITNMLDLL' A
#
# COMPACT_ATOMS: atom_id res chain seq x y z
N SER A 1 2.69 7.62 -0.06
CA SER A 1 3.02 8.74 -0.97
C SER A 1 3.79 8.23 -2.18
N TYR A 2 3.78 8.97 -3.28
CA TYR A 2 4.61 8.74 -4.45
C TYR A 2 5.42 9.99 -4.76
N ALA A 3 6.62 9.80 -5.29
CA ALA A 3 7.40 10.88 -5.87
C ALA A 3 7.33 10.76 -7.40
N ILE A 4 7.32 11.90 -8.09
CA ILE A 4 7.34 11.92 -9.56
C ILE A 4 8.57 11.15 -10.05
N GLY A 5 8.36 10.17 -10.93
CA GLY A 5 9.42 9.30 -11.46
C GLY A 5 9.77 8.08 -10.61
N VAL A 6 9.12 7.85 -9.46
CA VAL A 6 9.36 6.68 -8.61
C VAL A 6 8.14 5.77 -8.63
N ALA A 7 8.30 4.55 -9.16
CA ALA A 7 7.22 3.58 -9.28
C ALA A 7 6.80 3.00 -7.91
N GLN A 8 7.72 2.85 -6.96
CA GLN A 8 7.41 2.37 -5.62
C GLN A 8 6.89 3.51 -4.72
N PRO A 9 5.94 3.22 -3.81
CA PRO A 9 5.50 4.21 -2.85
C PRO A 9 6.64 4.60 -1.90
N THR A 10 6.86 5.90 -1.75
CA THR A 10 7.87 6.46 -0.83
C THR A 10 7.49 6.29 0.63
N SER A 11 6.19 6.22 0.94
CA SER A 11 5.70 5.87 2.27
C SER A 11 4.33 5.18 2.21
N ILE A 12 4.05 4.33 3.19
CA ILE A 12 2.75 3.73 3.44
C ILE A 12 2.44 4.00 4.91
N SER A 13 1.31 4.66 5.18
CA SER A 13 0.87 4.96 6.53
C SER A 13 -0.48 4.30 6.76
N VAL A 14 -0.60 3.59 7.87
CA VAL A 14 -1.82 2.91 8.32
C VAL A 14 -2.08 3.36 9.75
N ASN A 15 -3.33 3.71 10.03
CA ASN A 15 -3.78 4.01 11.38
C ASN A 15 -5.10 3.28 11.61
N THR A 16 -5.12 2.35 12.56
CA THR A 16 -6.34 1.58 12.88
C THR A 16 -7.22 2.23 13.93
N PHE A 17 -6.84 3.40 14.47
CA PHE A 17 -7.58 4.14 15.51
C PHE A 17 -8.04 3.27 16.69
N GLY A 18 -7.23 2.26 17.06
CA GLY A 18 -7.52 1.33 18.15
C GLY A 18 -8.47 0.18 17.82
N THR A 19 -8.89 0.04 16.56
CA THR A 19 -9.74 -1.08 16.10
C THR A 19 -8.95 -2.27 15.55
N GLY A 20 -7.63 -2.10 15.37
CA GLY A 20 -6.75 -3.11 14.82
C GLY A 20 -6.60 -4.32 15.76
N LYS A 21 -6.84 -5.52 15.22
CA LYS A 21 -6.47 -6.77 15.91
C LYS A 21 -4.95 -7.04 15.90
N LEU A 22 -4.25 -6.37 15.00
CA LEU A 22 -2.80 -6.42 14.82
C LEU A 22 -2.25 -5.00 14.92
N ALA A 23 -0.98 -4.88 15.31
CA ALA A 23 -0.29 -3.61 15.30
C ALA A 23 -0.17 -3.05 13.87
N ASP A 24 -0.26 -1.73 13.73
CA ASP A 24 -0.28 -1.05 12.43
C ASP A 24 0.98 -1.35 11.60
N ASN A 25 2.13 -1.56 12.23
CA ASN A 25 3.37 -1.97 11.56
C ASN A 25 3.25 -3.34 10.86
N LYS A 26 2.60 -4.32 11.51
CA LYS A 26 2.35 -5.65 10.93
C LYS A 26 1.38 -5.57 9.76
N ILE A 27 0.39 -4.69 9.85
CA ILE A 27 -0.53 -4.44 8.74
C ILE A 27 0.23 -3.84 7.55
N ILE A 28 1.15 -2.90 7.78
CA ILE A 28 2.01 -2.33 6.73
C ILE A 28 2.88 -3.42 6.06
N GLU A 29 3.46 -4.35 6.83
CA GLU A 29 4.21 -5.49 6.28
C GLU A 29 3.32 -6.36 5.38
N LEU A 30 2.11 -6.70 5.85
CA LEU A 30 1.16 -7.50 5.08
C LEU A 30 0.72 -6.78 3.79
N ILE A 31 0.47 -5.48 3.85
CA ILE A 31 0.14 -4.68 2.66
C ILE A 31 1.25 -4.78 1.62
N ARG A 32 2.52 -4.66 2.03
CA ARG A 32 3.66 -4.77 1.11
C ARG A 32 3.86 -6.17 0.52
N GLN A 33 3.42 -7.21 1.22
CA GLN A 33 3.53 -8.60 0.75
C GLN A 33 2.39 -8.98 -0.20
N HIS A 34 1.18 -8.47 0.03
CA HIS A 34 -0.01 -8.86 -0.72
C HIS A 34 -0.40 -7.90 -1.85
N PHE A 35 -0.01 -6.63 -1.76
CA PHE A 35 -0.39 -5.62 -2.74
C PHE A 35 0.83 -5.05 -3.45
N ASP A 36 0.80 -5.14 -4.78
CA ASP A 36 1.72 -4.38 -5.63
C ASP A 36 1.17 -2.97 -5.82
N LEU A 37 1.70 -2.04 -5.04
CA LEU A 37 1.28 -0.64 -5.03
C LEU A 37 1.95 0.20 -6.13
N ARG A 38 2.58 -0.40 -7.14
CA ARG A 38 3.06 0.38 -8.29
C ARG A 38 1.87 0.90 -9.10
N PRO A 39 1.90 2.13 -9.64
CA PRO A 39 0.77 2.69 -10.39
C PRO A 39 0.22 1.77 -11.49
N TYR A 40 1.11 1.13 -12.27
CA TYR A 40 0.74 0.19 -13.32
C TYR A 40 0.11 -1.12 -12.80
N ALA A 41 0.60 -1.61 -11.65
CA ALA A 41 0.03 -2.81 -11.03
C ALA A 41 -1.37 -2.53 -10.48
N ILE A 42 -1.59 -1.34 -9.91
CA ILE A 42 -2.91 -0.90 -9.42
C ILE A 42 -3.91 -0.82 -10.59
N THR A 43 -3.55 -0.22 -11.72
CA THR A 43 -4.46 -0.12 -12.88
C THR A 43 -4.86 -1.49 -13.44
N ASN A 44 -3.93 -2.44 -13.46
CA ASN A 44 -4.22 -3.81 -13.91
C ASN A 44 -5.04 -4.59 -12.87
N MET A 45 -4.70 -4.45 -11.58
CA MET A 45 -5.40 -5.16 -10.50
C MET A 45 -6.86 -4.72 -10.35
N LEU A 46 -7.14 -3.45 -10.66
CA LEU A 46 -8.47 -2.86 -10.54
C LEU A 46 -9.20 -2.70 -11.87
N ASP A 47 -8.63 -3.22 -12.98
CA ASP A 47 -9.20 -3.16 -14.33
C ASP A 47 -9.70 -1.76 -14.73
N LEU A 48 -8.81 -0.79 -14.64
CA LEU A 48 -9.13 0.64 -14.85
C LEU A 48 -8.86 1.12 -16.28
N LEU A 49 -8.73 0.20 -17.26
CA LEU A 49 -8.38 0.48 -18.65
C LEU A 49 -9.45 -0.01 -19.62
#